data_AF-A0A358D8E1-F1
#
_entry.id   AF-A0A358D8E1-F1
#
_cell.length_a   1.000
_cell.length_b   1.000
_cell.length_c   1.000
_cell.angle_alpha   90.00
_cell.angle_beta   90.00
_cell.angle_gamma   90.00
#
_symmetry.space_group_name_H-M   'P 1'
#
loop_
_entity.id
_entity.type
_entity.pdbx_description
1 polymer ?
#
loop_
_entity_poly.entity_id
_entity_poly.type
_entity_poly.pdbx_seq_one_letter_code
_entity_poly.pdbx_strand_id
1 'polypeptide(L)' 'MQFKHAPAAVSAVFDDPNLVSAAGLVPMLRLARSAGLDELARERLSVPTDKGANAGAKVMALVAGMLAGADSIDDMN' A
#
# COMPACT_ATOMS: atom_id res chain seq x y z
N MET A 1 -21.32 -0.72 26.92
CA MET A 1 -20.45 -1.68 26.20
C MET A 1 -19.66 -0.90 25.16
N GLN A 2 -18.34 -0.83 25.28
CA GLN A 2 -17.47 -0.24 24.24
C GLN A 2 -17.01 -1.38 23.32
N PHE A 3 -17.39 -1.35 22.05
CA PHE A 3 -16.91 -2.32 21.07
C PHE A 3 -15.45 -2.02 20.73
N LYS A 4 -14.52 -2.86 21.21
CA LYS A 4 -13.08 -2.81 20.94
C LYS A 4 -12.71 -3.67 19.72
N HIS A 5 -13.42 -3.53 18.60
CA HIS A 5 -12.99 -4.15 17.35
C HIS A 5 -12.14 -3.14 16.58
N ALA A 6 -10.83 -3.12 16.88
CA ALA A 6 -9.91 -2.93 15.77
C ALA A 6 -10.14 -4.13 14.84
N PRO A 7 -10.26 -3.95 13.52
CA PRO A 7 -10.40 -5.07 12.59
C PRO A 7 -9.23 -6.03 12.85
N ALA A 8 -9.52 -7.29 13.20
CA ALA A 8 -8.49 -8.29 13.49
C ALA A 8 -7.58 -8.54 12.27
N ALA A 9 -8.07 -8.21 11.07
CA ALA A 9 -7.31 -8.04 9.85
C ALA A 9 -8.08 -7.08 8.93
N VAL A 10 -7.38 -6.16 8.27
CA VAL A 10 -7.89 -5.42 7.11
C VAL A 10 -7.27 -6.06 5.88
N SER A 11 -8.09 -6.57 4.98
CA SER A 11 -7.64 -7.08 3.69
C SER A 11 -8.04 -6.07 2.60
N ALA A 12 -7.09 -5.75 1.73
CA ALA A 12 -7.32 -4.96 0.53
C ALA A 12 -6.89 -5.82 -0.66
N VAL A 13 -7.74 -5.89 -1.69
CA VAL A 13 -7.50 -6.66 -2.92
C VAL A 13 -7.92 -5.78 -4.08
N PHE A 14 -7.13 -5.77 -5.16
CA PHE A 14 -7.54 -5.17 -6.42
C PHE A 14 -8.56 -6.07 -7.10
N ASP A 15 -9.67 -5.48 -7.55
CA ASP A 15 -10.79 -6.18 -8.19
C ASP A 15 -10.47 -6.65 -9.62
N ASP A 16 -9.54 -5.97 -10.30
CA ASP A 16 -9.08 -6.33 -11.64
C ASP A 16 -7.70 -7.05 -11.61
N PRO A 17 -7.64 -8.36 -11.91
CA PRO A 17 -6.37 -9.11 -11.97
C PRO A 17 -5.47 -8.68 -13.13
N ASN A 18 -5.99 -7.92 -14.09
CA ASN A 18 -5.25 -7.40 -15.24
C ASN A 18 -4.94 -5.91 -15.13
N LEU A 19 -5.14 -5.27 -13.97
CA LEU A 19 -4.98 -3.82 -13.81
C LEU A 19 -3.61 -3.32 -14.31
N VAL A 20 -2.54 -4.03 -14.01
CA VAL A 20 -1.19 -3.70 -14.53
C VAL A 20 -1.03 -4.03 -16.02
N SER A 21 -1.65 -5.11 -16.50
CA SER A 21 -1.60 -5.48 -17.92
C SER A 21 -2.32 -4.46 -18.81
N ALA A 22 -3.44 -3.92 -18.34
CA ALA A 22 -4.28 -2.95 -19.06
C ALA A 22 -3.83 -1.50 -18.89
N ALA A 23 -3.49 -1.09 -17.67
CA ALA A 23 -3.14 0.30 -17.36
C ALA A 23 -1.63 0.55 -17.22
N GLY A 24 -0.87 -0.44 -16.77
CA GLY A 24 0.57 -0.32 -16.49
C GLY A 24 0.88 0.14 -15.07
N LEU A 25 2.03 -0.31 -14.54
CA LEU A 25 2.45 -0.02 -13.17
C LEU A 25 2.75 1.48 -12.94
N VAL A 26 3.43 2.13 -13.88
CA VAL A 26 3.81 3.55 -13.78
C VAL A 26 2.61 4.48 -13.62
N PRO A 27 1.58 4.45 -14.50
CA PRO A 27 0.42 5.33 -14.34
C PRO A 27 -0.38 5.04 -13.07
N MET A 28 -0.44 3.78 -12.60
CA MET A 28 -1.10 3.45 -11.33
C MET A 28 -0.35 4.02 -10.12
N LEU A 29 0.98 3.94 -10.08
CA LEU A 29 1.76 4.58 -9.02
C LEU A 29 1.68 6.12 -9.08
N ARG A 30 1.57 6.69 -10.28
CA ARG A 30 1.30 8.13 -10.44
C ARG A 30 -0.09 8.50 -9.92
N LEU A 31 -1.10 7.67 -10.14
CA LEU A 31 -2.45 7.87 -9.60
C LEU A 31 -2.41 7.85 -8.07
N ALA A 32 -1.81 6.82 -7.47
CA ALA A 32 -1.68 6.71 -6.01
C ALA A 32 -0.95 7.92 -5.39
N ARG A 33 0.10 8.41 -6.06
CA ARG A 33 0.78 9.65 -5.65
C ARG A 33 -0.10 10.89 -5.82
N SER A 34 -0.83 11.02 -6.93
CA SER A 34 -1.77 12.15 -7.13
C SER A 34 -2.93 12.14 -6.14
N ALA A 35 -3.32 10.96 -5.63
CA ALA A 35 -4.29 10.81 -4.55
C ALA A 35 -3.69 11.14 -3.16
N GLY A 36 -2.40 11.46 -3.09
CA GLY A 36 -1.71 11.86 -1.85
C GLY A 36 -1.40 10.70 -0.90
N LEU A 37 -1.40 9.45 -1.38
CA LEU A 37 -1.22 8.29 -0.52
C LEU A 37 0.15 8.27 0.18
N ASP A 38 1.20 8.70 -0.52
CA ASP A 38 2.56 8.79 0.01
C ASP A 38 2.68 9.82 1.15
N GLU A 39 2.06 10.99 0.99
CA GLU A 39 2.04 12.01 2.04
C GLU A 39 1.16 11.60 3.21
N LEU A 40 -0.03 11.05 2.96
CA LEU A 40 -0.90 10.54 4.02
C LEU A 40 -0.19 9.45 4.85
N ALA A 41 0.55 8.56 4.21
CA ALA A 41 1.33 7.54 4.89
C ALA A 41 2.45 8.16 5.77
N ARG A 42 3.13 9.21 5.30
CA ARG A 42 4.12 9.93 6.13
C ARG A 42 3.50 10.60 7.35
N GLU A 43 2.29 11.15 7.21
CA GLU A 43 1.61 11.83 8.30
C GLU A 43 1.03 10.87 9.34
N ARG A 44 0.59 9.67 8.90
CA ARG A 44 -0.19 8.75 9.75
C ARG A 44 0.61 7.58 10.30
N LEU A 45 1.74 7.23 9.71
CA LEU A 45 2.50 6.04 10.08
C LEU A 45 3.88 6.42 10.60
N SER A 46 4.27 5.77 11.70
CA SER A 46 5.65 5.75 12.17
C SER A 46 6.26 4.40 11.81
N VAL A 47 7.44 4.43 11.19
CA VAL A 47 8.24 3.21 10.97
C VAL A 47 9.32 3.21 12.06
N PRO A 48 9.36 2.19 12.94
CA PRO A 48 10.35 2.13 14.00
C PRO A 48 11.75 2.07 13.40
N THR A 49 12.67 2.90 13.90
CA THR A 49 14.05 3.16 13.42
C THR A 49 14.19 4.44 12.60
N ASP A 50 15.43 4.87 12.36
CA ASP A 50 15.80 6.00 11.51
C ASP A 50 16.23 5.54 10.10
N LYS A 51 16.86 4.37 10.01
CA LYS A 51 17.38 3.79 8.77
C LYS A 51 16.28 3.12 7.95
N GLY A 52 16.02 3.64 6.76
CA GLY A 52 15.00 3.07 5.86
C GLY A 52 13.57 3.28 6.35
N ALA A 53 13.35 4.17 7.33
CA ALA A 53 12.06 4.48 7.92
C ALA A 53 11.23 5.48 7.09
N ASN A 54 11.10 5.22 5.79
CA ASN A 54 10.30 6.07 4.89
C ASN A 54 8.92 5.45 4.72
N ALA A 55 7.96 5.87 5.56
CA ALA A 55 6.58 5.36 5.54
C ALA A 55 5.92 5.51 4.16
N GLY A 56 6.01 6.70 3.56
CA GLY A 56 5.44 6.95 2.22
C GLY A 56 6.03 6.02 1.15
N ALA A 57 7.36 5.91 1.09
CA ALA A 57 8.00 5.02 0.11
C ALA A 57 7.66 3.54 0.35
N LYS A 58 7.56 3.10 1.61
CA LYS A 58 7.20 1.72 1.95
C LYS A 58 5.75 1.38 1.58
N VAL A 59 4.81 2.29 1.83
CA VAL A 59 3.41 2.10 1.41
C VAL A 59 3.31 2.07 -0.11
N MET A 60 4.01 2.97 -0.82
CA MET A 60 4.01 2.94 -2.29
C MET A 60 4.65 1.66 -2.86
N ALA A 61 5.65 1.09 -2.18
CA ALA A 61 6.23 -0.20 -2.56
C ALA A 61 5.24 -1.35 -2.37
N LEU A 62 4.48 -1.36 -1.27
CA LEU A 62 3.41 -2.35 -1.05
C LEU A 62 2.34 -2.26 -2.14
N VAL A 63 1.90 -1.04 -2.47
CA VAL A 63 0.95 -0.82 -3.58
C VAL A 63 1.52 -1.36 -4.89
N ALA A 64 2.81 -1.11 -5.17
CA ALA A 64 3.45 -1.62 -6.38
C ALA A 64 3.47 -3.15 -6.43
N GLY A 65 3.78 -3.83 -5.32
CA GLY A 65 3.78 -5.29 -5.25
C GLY A 65 2.38 -5.86 -5.40
N MET A 66 1.38 -5.27 -4.75
CA MET A 66 -0.02 -5.69 -4.89
C MET A 66 -0.52 -5.53 -6.33
N LEU A 67 -0.17 -4.43 -6.99
CA LEU A 67 -0.45 -4.23 -8.42
C LEU A 67 0.24 -5.29 -9.28
N ALA A 68 1.46 -5.69 -8.91
CA ALA A 68 2.22 -6.75 -9.58
C ALA A 68 1.75 -8.18 -9.26
N GLY A 69 0.73 -8.34 -8.41
CA GLY A 69 0.12 -9.64 -8.09
C GLY A 69 0.43 -10.20 -6.70
N ALA A 70 1.08 -9.45 -5.81
CA ALA A 70 1.19 -9.84 -4.40
C ALA A 70 -0.19 -9.78 -3.73
N ASP A 71 -0.57 -10.83 -2.99
CA ASP A 71 -1.84 -10.85 -2.25
C ASP A 71 -1.66 -10.43 -0.78
N SER A 72 -0.42 -10.51 -0.28
CA SER A 72 -0.05 -10.17 1.10
C SER A 72 1.29 -9.44 1.17
N ILE A 73 1.62 -8.92 2.37
CA ILE A 73 2.96 -8.37 2.66
C ILE A 73 4.03 -9.47 2.57
N ASP A 74 3.67 -10.72 2.88
CA ASP A 74 4.62 -11.84 2.88
C ASP A 74 5.05 -12.24 1.47
N ASP A 75 4.31 -11.84 0.44
CA ASP A 75 4.66 -12.06 -0.97
C ASP A 75 5.59 -10.98 -1.56
N MET A 76 6.00 -10.00 -0.75
CA MET A 76 6.87 -8.88 -1.17
C MET A 76 8.37 -9.25 -1.28
N ASN A 77 8.68 -10.52 -1.57
CA ASN A 77 10.05 -11.08 -1.63
C ASN A 77 10.97 -10.39 -2.65
#